data_AF-A0A6M4MEM9-F1
#
_entry.id   AF-A0A6M4MEM9-F1
#
_cell.length_a   1.000
_cell.length_b   1.000
_cell.length_c   1.000
_cell.angle_alpha   90.00
_cell.angle_beta   90.00
_cell.angle_gamma   90.00
#
_symmetry.space_group_name_H-M   'P 1'
#
loop_
_entity.id
_entity.type
_entity.pdbx_description
1 polymer ?
#
loop_
_entity_poly.entity_id
_entity_poly.type
_entity_poly.pdbx_seq_one_letter_code
_entity_poly.pdbx_strand_id
1 'polypeptide(L)'
;MLRKCKLLKVGVMLAAMVLTVAACSPTSSSLDQLAINIATKNIQTPADTWFAHGSLHSETALAWQKASYQSKRATCADYLQAMIQKNMLKAQPFNTLQSIDELKPYAETLVQVLDKQLAVNGDLQQNEEKFSDVKIATQIEEAARKLGWLSETFE
;
A
#
# COMPACT_ATOMS: atom_id res chain seq x y z
N MET A 1 -37.88 -32.78 64.74
CA MET A 1 -37.99 -31.32 64.89
C MET A 1 -36.80 -30.71 64.14
N LEU A 2 -36.86 -29.75 63.21
CA LEU A 2 -37.89 -28.83 62.74
C LEU A 2 -37.43 -28.38 61.32
N ARG A 3 -38.32 -28.46 60.32
CA ARG A 3 -38.11 -27.91 58.96
C ARG A 3 -38.40 -26.40 58.98
N LYS A 4 -37.59 -25.59 58.28
CA LYS A 4 -37.96 -24.29 57.66
C LYS A 4 -37.11 -24.11 56.40
N CYS A 5 -37.60 -24.44 55.20
CA CYS A 5 -38.32 -23.59 54.24
C CYS A 5 -37.63 -22.24 53.92
N LYS A 6 -37.04 -22.13 52.72
CA LYS A 6 -37.53 -21.29 51.59
C LYS A 6 -36.60 -21.43 50.36
N LEU A 7 -37.11 -22.07 49.32
CA LEU A 7 -36.65 -21.92 47.93
C LEU A 7 -37.41 -20.75 47.30
N LEU A 8 -36.72 -19.98 46.44
CA LEU A 8 -37.15 -19.06 45.35
C LEU A 8 -36.09 -17.93 45.31
N LYS A 9 -35.50 -17.50 44.19
CA LYS A 9 -35.89 -17.49 42.79
C LYS A 9 -34.62 -17.31 41.93
N VAL A 10 -34.70 -17.87 40.73
CA VAL A 10 -33.83 -17.68 39.56
C VAL A 10 -33.57 -16.18 39.31
N GLY A 11 -32.31 -15.81 39.18
CA GLY A 11 -31.85 -14.47 38.80
C GLY A 11 -30.67 -14.59 37.84
N VAL A 12 -31.01 -14.68 36.57
CA VAL A 12 -30.21 -14.58 35.34
C VAL A 12 -28.73 -14.14 35.54
N MET A 13 -27.82 -15.08 35.30
CA MET A 13 -26.42 -14.82 34.93
C MET A 13 -26.42 -13.96 33.66
N LEU A 14 -26.06 -12.69 33.77
CA LEU A 14 -25.65 -11.87 32.63
C LEU A 14 -24.13 -11.80 32.63
N ALA A 15 -23.50 -12.85 32.10
CA ALA A 15 -22.09 -12.80 31.74
C ALA A 15 -21.97 -11.88 30.51
N ALA A 16 -21.53 -10.64 30.71
CA ALA A 16 -21.16 -9.74 29.63
C ALA A 16 -19.92 -10.33 28.93
N MET A 17 -20.18 -11.18 27.93
CA MET A 17 -19.19 -11.63 26.97
C MET A 17 -18.84 -10.42 26.10
N VAL A 18 -17.81 -9.69 26.51
CA VAL A 18 -17.17 -8.66 25.68
C VAL A 18 -16.59 -9.38 24.47
N LEU A 19 -17.32 -9.36 23.37
CA LEU A 19 -16.79 -9.67 22.05
C LEU A 19 -15.76 -8.59 21.72
N THR A 20 -14.51 -8.84 22.12
CA THR A 20 -13.37 -8.15 21.53
C THR A 20 -13.35 -8.58 20.07
N VAL A 21 -13.97 -7.76 19.22
CA VAL A 21 -13.68 -7.77 17.79
C VAL A 21 -12.20 -7.47 17.65
N ALA A 22 -11.39 -8.52 17.52
CA ALA A 22 -10.07 -8.39 16.95
C ALA A 22 -10.29 -7.90 15.53
N ALA A 23 -10.36 -6.59 15.36
CA ALA A 23 -10.22 -5.97 14.06
C ALA A 23 -8.81 -6.35 13.59
N CYS A 24 -8.72 -7.44 12.82
CA CYS A 24 -7.58 -7.73 11.98
C CYS A 24 -7.47 -6.56 11.00
N SER A 25 -6.85 -5.48 11.46
CA SER A 25 -6.42 -4.42 10.58
C SER A 25 -5.44 -5.11 9.63
N PRO A 26 -5.61 -4.98 8.30
CA PRO A 26 -4.60 -5.48 7.40
C PRO A 26 -3.28 -4.82 7.80
N THR A 27 -2.32 -5.63 8.23
CA THR A 27 -0.98 -5.16 8.63
C THR A 27 -0.25 -4.71 7.38
N SER A 28 -0.58 -3.52 6.87
CA SER A 28 0.18 -2.86 5.82
C SER A 28 1.60 -2.60 6.31
N SER A 29 2.60 -2.73 5.44
CA SER A 29 3.97 -2.48 5.83
C SER A 29 4.17 -1.02 6.28
N SER A 30 5.23 -0.76 7.04
CA SER A 30 5.59 0.61 7.42
C SER A 30 5.88 1.52 6.22
N LEU A 31 6.26 0.94 5.07
CA LEU A 31 6.46 1.65 3.81
C LEU A 31 5.12 2.07 3.18
N ASP A 32 4.15 1.16 3.14
CA ASP A 32 2.81 1.42 2.60
C ASP A 32 2.11 2.56 3.33
N GLN A 33 2.15 2.52 4.66
CA GLN A 33 1.56 3.58 5.48
C GLN A 33 2.22 4.93 5.20
N LEU A 34 3.54 4.95 4.98
CA LEU A 34 4.24 6.18 4.66
C LEU A 34 3.85 6.72 3.27
N ALA A 35 3.78 5.85 2.27
CA ALA A 35 3.35 6.23 0.92
C ALA A 35 1.90 6.74 0.93
N ILE A 36 0.98 6.07 1.63
CA ILE A 36 -0.43 6.51 1.80
C ILE A 36 -0.50 7.89 2.48
N ASN A 37 0.33 8.14 3.49
CA ASN A 37 0.38 9.43 4.17
C ASN A 37 0.90 10.55 3.25
N ILE A 38 1.88 10.25 2.39
CA ILE A 38 2.39 11.19 1.39
C ILE A 38 1.28 11.51 0.37
N ALA A 39 0.62 10.48 -0.17
CA ALA A 39 -0.50 10.64 -1.10
C ALA A 39 -1.64 11.48 -0.49
N THR A 40 -1.98 11.22 0.78
CA THR A 40 -3.03 11.96 1.50
C THR A 40 -2.70 13.44 1.64
N LYS A 41 -1.45 13.80 1.91
CA LYS A 41 -1.00 15.20 1.94
C LYS A 41 -1.12 15.85 0.56
N ASN A 42 -0.88 15.09 -0.49
CA ASN A 42 -0.92 15.57 -1.87
C ASN A 42 -2.34 15.73 -2.43
N ILE A 43 -3.40 15.23 -1.76
CA ILE A 43 -4.80 15.40 -2.22
C ILE A 43 -5.19 16.88 -2.36
N GLN A 44 -4.63 17.76 -1.53
CA GLN A 44 -4.91 19.19 -1.56
C GLN A 44 -4.23 19.93 -2.74
N THR A 45 -3.35 19.25 -3.47
CA THR A 45 -2.65 19.87 -4.60
C THR A 45 -3.53 19.90 -5.85
N PRO A 46 -3.34 20.88 -6.75
CA PRO A 46 -4.07 20.97 -8.01
C PRO A 46 -4.03 19.66 -8.82
N ALA A 47 -5.14 19.35 -9.51
CA ALA A 47 -5.31 18.08 -10.22
C ALA A 47 -4.30 17.86 -11.36
N ASP A 48 -3.66 18.90 -11.88
CA ASP A 48 -2.61 18.85 -12.90
C ASP A 48 -1.20 18.60 -12.33
N THR A 49 -1.06 18.59 -11.01
CA THR A 49 0.21 18.28 -10.33
C THR A 49 0.62 16.83 -10.60
N TRP A 50 1.81 16.63 -11.16
CA TRP A 50 2.20 15.35 -11.75
C TRP A 50 2.39 14.20 -10.74
N PHE A 51 2.68 14.54 -9.48
CA PHE A 51 2.91 13.63 -8.35
C PHE A 51 1.68 13.50 -7.44
N ALA A 52 0.56 14.12 -7.80
CA ALA A 52 -0.64 14.14 -6.99
C ALA A 52 -1.67 13.12 -7.46
N HIS A 53 -2.61 12.81 -6.56
CA HIS A 53 -3.78 11.96 -6.84
C HIS A 53 -3.43 10.52 -7.21
N GLY A 54 -2.36 9.97 -6.61
CA GLY A 54 -2.03 8.54 -6.69
C GLY A 54 -3.03 7.70 -5.91
N SER A 55 -3.56 6.64 -6.52
CA SER A 55 -4.67 5.86 -5.96
C SER A 55 -4.42 4.36 -5.87
N LEU A 56 -3.20 3.88 -6.14
CA LEU A 56 -2.92 2.44 -6.28
C LEU A 56 -2.21 1.81 -5.07
N HIS A 57 -2.11 2.53 -3.95
CA HIS A 57 -1.34 2.15 -2.76
C HIS A 57 -1.75 0.81 -2.11
N SER A 58 -3.04 0.47 -2.17
CA SER A 58 -3.58 -0.78 -1.60
C SER A 58 -4.15 -1.72 -2.66
N GLU A 59 -3.87 -1.40 -3.92
CA GLU A 59 -4.49 -2.03 -5.08
C GLU A 59 -3.64 -3.16 -5.66
N THR A 60 -4.22 -3.85 -6.64
CA THR A 60 -3.61 -5.01 -7.32
C THR A 60 -3.19 -4.66 -8.74
N ALA A 61 -2.45 -5.57 -9.38
CA ALA A 61 -2.06 -5.48 -10.79
C ALA A 61 -3.27 -5.27 -11.73
N LEU A 62 -4.44 -5.80 -11.40
CA LEU A 62 -5.67 -5.57 -12.17
C LEU A 62 -6.13 -4.11 -12.15
N ALA A 63 -6.01 -3.43 -11.00
CA ALA A 63 -6.32 -2.01 -10.90
C ALA A 63 -5.28 -1.18 -11.65
N TRP A 64 -4.00 -1.54 -11.57
CA TRP A 64 -2.93 -0.90 -12.33
C TRP A 64 -3.17 -0.96 -13.83
N GLN A 65 -3.57 -2.11 -14.39
CA GLN A 65 -3.86 -2.25 -15.82
C GLN A 65 -4.95 -1.27 -16.31
N LYS A 66 -5.88 -0.86 -15.44
CA LYS A 66 -6.99 0.06 -15.74
C LYS A 66 -6.70 1.52 -15.38
N ALA A 67 -5.65 1.78 -14.60
CA ALA A 67 -5.37 3.08 -14.05
C ALA A 67 -4.81 4.07 -15.09
N SER A 68 -5.09 5.36 -14.88
CA SER A 68 -4.48 6.43 -15.66
C SER A 68 -2.98 6.48 -15.43
N TYR A 69 -2.23 6.92 -16.45
CA TYR A 69 -0.80 7.15 -16.32
C TYR A 69 -0.45 8.11 -15.17
N GLN A 70 -1.29 9.13 -14.94
CA GLN A 70 -1.11 10.06 -13.83
C GLN A 70 -1.17 9.35 -12.47
N SER A 71 -2.20 8.52 -12.22
CA SER A 71 -2.32 7.81 -10.94
C SER A 71 -1.18 6.81 -10.74
N LYS A 72 -0.75 6.11 -11.79
CA LYS A 72 0.43 5.24 -11.77
C LYS A 72 1.69 6.00 -11.37
N ARG A 73 1.98 7.10 -12.06
CA ARG A 73 3.16 7.94 -11.81
C ARG A 73 3.14 8.54 -10.41
N ALA A 74 2.01 9.09 -9.98
CA ALA A 74 1.86 9.65 -8.64
C ALA A 74 2.08 8.58 -7.56
N THR A 75 1.46 7.40 -7.70
CA THR A 75 1.68 6.27 -6.76
C THR A 75 3.17 5.88 -6.72
N CYS A 76 3.85 5.78 -7.87
CA CYS A 76 5.30 5.52 -7.88
C CYS A 76 6.12 6.62 -7.18
N ALA A 77 5.73 7.89 -7.35
CA ALA A 77 6.39 9.02 -6.68
C ALA A 77 6.18 8.99 -5.16
N ASP A 78 4.98 8.63 -4.70
CA ASP A 78 4.66 8.48 -3.27
C ASP A 78 5.53 7.38 -2.63
N TYR A 79 5.68 6.23 -3.30
CA TYR A 79 6.57 5.15 -2.84
C TYR A 79 8.04 5.53 -2.90
N LEU A 80 8.52 6.20 -3.94
CA LEU A 80 9.91 6.65 -4.01
C LEU A 80 10.23 7.63 -2.87
N GLN A 81 9.35 8.59 -2.59
CA GLN A 81 9.52 9.49 -1.45
C GLN A 81 9.52 8.73 -0.12
N ALA A 82 8.65 7.73 0.04
CA ALA A 82 8.63 6.88 1.22
C ALA A 82 9.95 6.09 1.38
N MET A 83 10.50 5.54 0.29
CA MET A 83 11.79 4.85 0.31
C MET A 83 12.96 5.79 0.64
N ILE A 84 12.95 7.03 0.13
CA ILE A 84 13.93 8.07 0.49
C ILE A 84 13.87 8.37 1.99
N GLN A 85 12.67 8.62 2.52
CA GLN A 85 12.47 8.92 3.95
C GLN A 85 12.88 7.77 4.87
N LYS A 86 12.77 6.52 4.38
CA LYS A 86 13.23 5.33 5.10
C LYS A 86 14.71 4.99 4.86
N ASN A 87 15.44 5.79 4.10
CA ASN A 87 16.82 5.53 3.65
C ASN A 87 17.00 4.19 2.92
N MET A 88 15.95 3.69 2.25
CA MET A 88 15.97 2.42 1.53
C MET A 88 16.65 2.50 0.16
N LEU A 89 16.76 3.71 -0.41
CA LEU A 89 17.42 3.93 -1.69
C LEU A 89 18.93 4.16 -1.50
N LYS A 90 19.72 3.78 -2.50
CA LYS A 90 21.13 4.15 -2.60
C LYS A 90 21.29 5.65 -2.47
N ALA A 91 22.39 6.07 -1.82
CA ALA A 91 22.67 7.49 -1.65
C ALA A 91 22.69 8.22 -2.99
N GLN A 92 23.50 7.79 -3.96
CA GLN A 92 23.47 8.36 -5.30
C GLN A 92 22.53 7.54 -6.21
N PRO A 93 21.64 8.19 -6.99
CA PRO A 93 21.50 9.65 -7.16
C PRO A 93 20.55 10.35 -6.15
N PHE A 94 19.84 9.60 -5.31
CA PHE A 94 18.67 10.09 -4.57
C PHE A 94 18.95 11.13 -3.47
N ASN A 95 20.15 11.19 -2.90
CA ASN A 95 20.56 12.15 -1.87
C ASN A 95 20.96 13.51 -2.45
N THR A 96 21.11 13.62 -3.77
CA THR A 96 21.39 14.89 -4.46
C THR A 96 20.15 15.58 -4.98
N LEU A 97 19.00 14.89 -4.98
CA LEU A 97 17.75 15.45 -5.48
C LEU A 97 17.34 16.65 -4.62
N GLN A 98 17.18 17.82 -5.25
CA GLN A 98 16.84 19.07 -4.56
C GLN A 98 15.33 19.35 -4.55
N SER A 99 14.59 18.70 -5.44
CA SER A 99 13.16 18.92 -5.62
C SER A 99 12.43 17.63 -5.98
N ILE A 100 11.12 17.64 -5.76
CA ILE A 100 10.26 16.53 -6.17
C ILE A 100 10.30 16.35 -7.69
N ASP A 101 10.45 17.42 -8.47
CA ASP A 101 10.47 17.37 -9.94
C ASP A 101 11.62 16.53 -10.49
N GLU A 102 12.77 16.51 -9.79
CA GLU A 102 13.90 15.65 -10.14
C GLU A 102 13.61 14.16 -9.88
N LEU A 103 12.61 13.84 -9.06
CA LEU A 103 12.15 12.48 -8.81
C LEU A 103 11.24 11.94 -9.94
N LYS A 104 10.65 12.83 -10.74
CA LYS A 104 9.73 12.49 -11.83
C LYS A 104 10.27 11.42 -12.80
N PRO A 105 11.47 11.54 -13.38
CA PRO A 105 12.00 10.51 -14.30
C PRO A 105 12.12 9.12 -13.65
N TYR A 106 12.36 9.04 -12.34
CA TYR A 106 12.42 7.78 -11.60
C TYR A 106 11.03 7.16 -11.43
N ALA A 107 10.04 7.99 -11.08
CA ALA A 107 8.65 7.55 -11.02
C ALA A 107 8.17 7.03 -12.38
N GLU A 108 8.47 7.76 -13.46
CA GLU A 108 8.10 7.37 -14.83
C GLU A 108 8.82 6.09 -15.28
N THR A 109 10.07 5.88 -14.86
CA THR A 109 10.81 4.63 -15.10
C THR A 109 10.14 3.45 -14.39
N LEU A 110 9.70 3.61 -13.14
CA LEU A 110 8.94 2.57 -12.44
C LEU A 110 7.65 2.23 -13.17
N VAL A 111 6.91 3.24 -13.65
CA VAL A 111 5.69 3.01 -14.43
C VAL A 111 5.97 2.14 -15.66
N GLN A 112 7.04 2.43 -16.42
CA GLN A 112 7.41 1.64 -17.59
C GLN A 112 7.77 0.19 -17.23
N VAL A 113 8.51 -0.02 -16.14
CA VAL A 113 8.86 -1.36 -15.67
C VAL A 113 7.60 -2.14 -15.27
N LEU A 114 6.71 -1.52 -14.51
CA LEU A 114 5.47 -2.15 -14.04
C LEU A 114 4.49 -2.40 -15.19
N ASP A 115 4.32 -1.47 -16.13
CA ASP A 115 3.46 -1.65 -17.30
C ASP A 115 3.90 -2.85 -18.15
N LYS A 116 5.21 -3.09 -18.25
CA LYS A 116 5.74 -4.28 -18.93
C LYS A 116 5.51 -5.55 -18.10
N GLN A 117 5.75 -5.51 -16.78
CA GLN A 117 5.63 -6.68 -15.91
C GLN A 117 4.17 -7.12 -15.70
N LEU A 118 3.25 -6.17 -15.67
CA LEU A 118 1.84 -6.34 -15.32
C LEU A 118 0.92 -6.21 -16.54
N ALA A 119 1.46 -6.34 -17.74
CA ALA A 119 0.68 -6.32 -18.97
C ALA A 119 -0.43 -7.38 -18.95
N VAL A 120 -1.58 -7.04 -19.53
CA VAL A 120 -2.75 -7.93 -19.61
C VAL A 120 -2.33 -9.28 -20.20
N ASN A 121 -2.71 -10.36 -19.53
CA ASN A 121 -2.32 -11.71 -19.90
C ASN A 121 -3.52 -12.55 -20.33
N GLY A 122 -3.59 -12.88 -21.62
CA GLY A 122 -4.63 -13.76 -22.14
C GLY A 122 -6.02 -13.13 -22.11
N ASP A 123 -7.04 -13.96 -21.90
CA ASP A 123 -8.42 -13.51 -21.71
C ASP A 123 -8.66 -12.94 -20.29
N LEU A 124 -9.90 -12.47 -20.05
CA LEU A 124 -10.27 -11.85 -18.77
C LEU A 124 -10.03 -12.78 -17.57
N GLN A 125 -10.38 -14.07 -17.72
CA GLN A 125 -10.27 -15.04 -16.64
C GLN A 125 -8.79 -15.34 -16.34
N GLN A 126 -7.99 -15.59 -17.38
CA GLN A 126 -6.56 -15.84 -17.26
C GLN A 126 -5.83 -14.65 -16.61
N ASN A 127 -6.20 -13.43 -17.00
CA ASN A 127 -5.62 -12.23 -16.45
C ASN A 127 -5.98 -12.05 -14.96
N GLU A 128 -7.24 -12.31 -14.60
CA GLU A 128 -7.71 -12.24 -13.21
C GLU A 128 -7.00 -13.28 -12.33
N GLU A 129 -6.95 -14.55 -12.76
CA GLU A 129 -6.24 -15.64 -12.05
C GLU A 129 -4.77 -15.32 -11.80
N LYS A 130 -4.11 -14.62 -12.74
CA LYS A 130 -2.70 -14.28 -12.62
C LYS A 130 -2.43 -13.09 -11.69
N PHE A 131 -3.34 -12.11 -11.65
CA PHE A 131 -3.03 -10.78 -11.12
C PHE A 131 -3.93 -10.31 -9.97
N SER A 132 -4.93 -11.09 -9.55
CA SER A 132 -5.84 -10.77 -8.44
C SER A 132 -5.11 -10.53 -7.11
N ASP A 133 -4.03 -11.27 -6.85
CA ASP A 133 -3.30 -11.21 -5.58
C ASP A 133 -1.95 -10.45 -5.68
N VAL A 134 -1.59 -9.99 -6.88
CA VAL A 134 -0.33 -9.25 -7.11
C VAL A 134 -0.49 -7.81 -6.66
N LYS A 135 0.09 -7.45 -5.51
CA LYS A 135 0.02 -6.10 -4.92
C LYS A 135 0.97 -5.11 -5.60
N ILE A 136 0.48 -3.90 -5.89
CA ILE A 136 1.28 -2.84 -6.53
C ILE A 136 2.44 -2.39 -5.66
N ALA A 137 2.23 -2.24 -4.36
CA ALA A 137 3.26 -1.93 -3.38
C ALA A 137 4.50 -2.83 -3.53
N THR A 138 4.29 -4.15 -3.51
CA THR A 138 5.33 -5.16 -3.66
C THR A 138 6.03 -5.06 -5.01
N GLN A 139 5.27 -4.86 -6.09
CA GLN A 139 5.84 -4.74 -7.43
C GLN A 139 6.68 -3.48 -7.63
N ILE A 140 6.32 -2.35 -6.98
CA ILE A 140 7.14 -1.13 -6.98
C ILE A 140 8.48 -1.37 -6.29
N GLU A 141 8.48 -2.01 -5.12
CA GLU A 141 9.72 -2.34 -4.40
C GLU A 141 10.59 -3.30 -5.20
N GLU A 142 10.00 -4.36 -5.77
CA GLU A 142 10.73 -5.30 -6.63
C GLU A 142 11.30 -4.62 -7.88
N ALA A 143 10.58 -3.67 -8.49
CA ALA A 143 11.07 -2.91 -9.62
C ALA A 143 12.26 -2.02 -9.21
N ALA A 144 12.17 -1.31 -8.08
CA ALA A 144 13.29 -0.54 -7.53
C ALA A 144 14.52 -1.43 -7.25
N ARG A 145 14.29 -2.65 -6.74
CA ARG A 145 15.35 -3.66 -6.54
C ARG A 145 15.99 -4.09 -7.86
N LYS A 146 15.20 -4.44 -8.87
CA LYS A 146 15.66 -4.84 -10.22
C LYS A 146 16.44 -3.72 -10.92
N LEU A 147 16.08 -2.47 -10.66
CA LEU A 147 16.80 -1.28 -11.15
C LEU A 147 18.08 -0.99 -10.37
N GLY A 148 18.36 -1.76 -9.32
CA GLY A 148 19.53 -1.60 -8.47
C GLY A 148 19.50 -0.32 -7.63
N TRP A 149 18.30 0.19 -7.31
CA TRP A 149 18.13 1.44 -6.56
C TRP A 149 18.09 1.25 -5.05
N LEU A 150 17.74 0.05 -4.56
CA LEU A 150 17.76 -0.22 -3.13
C LEU A 150 19.20 -0.29 -2.61
N SER A 151 19.44 0.18 -1.39
CA SER A 151 20.75 0.06 -0.76
C SER A 151 20.98 -1.35 -0.22
N GLU A 152 22.24 -1.78 -0.18
CA GLU A 152 22.68 -3.12 0.25
C GLU A 152 22.41 -3.40 1.74
N THR A 153 22.00 -2.38 2.50
CA THR A 153 21.69 -2.49 3.93
C THR A 153 20.26 -2.96 4.22
N PHE A 154 19.44 -3.24 3.20
CA PHE A 154 18.03 -3.65 3.33
C PHE A 154 17.74 -5.03 2.72
N GLU A 155 18.75 -5.92 2.67
CA GLU A 155 18.57 -7.35 2.37
C GLU A 155 18.31 -8.19 3.63
#